data_AF-A0A5E3X0L0-F1
#
_entry.id   AF-A0A5E3X0L0-F1
#
_cell.length_a   1.000
_cell.length_b   1.000
_cell.length_c   1.000
_cell.angle_alpha   90.00
_cell.angle_beta   90.00
_cell.angle_gamma   90.00
#
_symmetry.space_group_name_H-M   'P 1'
#
loop_
_entity.id
_entity.type
_entity.pdbx_description
1 polymer ?
#
loop_
_entity_poly.entity_id
_entity_poly.type
_entity_poly.pdbx_seq_one_letter_code
_entity_poly.pdbx_strand_id
1 'polypeptide(L)'
;MTVIRASVVQTCTAAYSMPETLDKLRRLAKVAKERDASQLAVFPEAFIGGYPKMSTFGVVVGERSAAGRDEFLRYHQAAIELPSPELAQIEAIAREVDIFLVVGVIERDGGTLYCTAIFVDPAEGFVAKHRKLMPTAAERLIWGQGGADTLAVVEKEFSPSVKTKLSATICWENYMPLLRTFYYSKGTQIYCAPTVDARPVWQNTMTHIALEGRCFVLSACQYAQEKDYPADHAVRDASARNGENVMIAGGSVIISPLGDVLAGPLLDGEGVLSADLDLDDIVRGKFDHDVVGHYARKDIFELNVKGA
;
A
#
# COMPACT_ATOMS: atom_id res chain seq x y z
N MET A 1 -11.20 3.02 25.89
CA MET A 1 -10.49 3.84 24.90
C MET A 1 -10.57 3.10 23.57
N THR A 2 -11.04 3.76 22.52
CA THR A 2 -11.14 3.22 21.14
C THR A 2 -9.88 3.55 20.34
N VAL A 3 -8.72 3.51 21.00
CA VAL A 3 -7.44 3.93 20.43
C VAL A 3 -6.71 2.72 19.86
N ILE A 4 -6.22 2.84 18.63
CA ILE A 4 -5.33 1.86 18.00
C ILE A 4 -3.98 2.53 17.74
N ARG A 5 -2.89 1.92 18.21
CA ARG A 5 -1.54 2.30 17.79
C ARG A 5 -1.23 1.67 16.44
N ALA A 6 -0.89 2.48 15.44
CA ALA A 6 -0.59 1.99 14.09
C ALA A 6 0.67 2.63 13.51
N SER A 7 1.32 1.90 12.61
CA SER A 7 2.52 2.33 11.91
C SER A 7 2.37 2.34 10.40
N VAL A 8 3.09 3.25 9.74
CA VAL A 8 3.41 3.17 8.31
C VAL A 8 4.91 2.99 8.14
N VAL A 9 5.30 2.11 7.22
CA VAL A 9 6.70 1.76 6.96
C VAL A 9 7.13 2.36 5.63
N GLN A 10 8.23 3.10 5.65
CA GLN A 10 8.91 3.62 4.47
C GLN A 10 10.14 2.76 4.19
N THR A 11 10.07 1.98 3.13
CA THR A 11 11.12 1.03 2.74
C THR A 11 10.97 0.68 1.27
N CYS A 12 11.98 0.04 0.67
CA CYS A 12 11.84 -0.61 -0.63
C CYS A 12 12.26 -2.09 -0.57
N THR A 13 11.96 -2.81 -1.64
CA THR A 13 12.43 -4.20 -1.89
C THR A 13 13.95 -4.25 -1.87
N ALA A 14 14.52 -5.29 -1.27
CA ALA A 14 15.97 -5.46 -1.24
C ALA A 14 16.45 -6.15 -2.53
N ALA A 15 16.90 -5.39 -3.53
CA ALA A 15 17.53 -5.87 -4.77
C ALA A 15 16.77 -7.00 -5.51
N TYR A 16 15.43 -7.02 -5.41
CA TYR A 16 14.57 -8.13 -5.87
C TYR A 16 14.89 -9.51 -5.26
N SER A 17 15.64 -9.54 -4.17
CA SER A 17 15.91 -10.72 -3.36
C SER A 17 14.73 -10.98 -2.42
N MET A 18 13.98 -12.04 -2.67
CA MET A 18 12.85 -12.45 -1.83
C MET A 18 13.28 -12.69 -0.37
N PRO A 19 14.35 -13.48 -0.09
CA PRO A 19 14.77 -13.72 1.30
C PRO A 19 15.15 -12.43 2.04
N GLU A 20 15.94 -11.56 1.41
CA GLU A 20 16.36 -10.30 2.04
C GLU A 20 15.18 -9.35 2.26
N THR A 21 14.22 -9.34 1.34
CA THR A 21 13.00 -8.52 1.47
C THR A 21 12.12 -9.04 2.61
N LEU A 22 11.99 -10.35 2.80
CA LEU A 22 11.26 -10.94 3.92
C LEU A 22 11.97 -10.72 5.27
N ASP A 23 13.31 -10.74 5.29
CA ASP A 23 14.07 -10.35 6.47
C ASP A 23 13.89 -8.87 6.81
N LYS A 24 13.83 -8.01 5.79
CA LYS A 24 13.52 -6.57 5.94
C LYS A 24 12.10 -6.36 6.46
N LEU A 25 11.11 -7.10 5.94
CA LEU A 25 9.73 -7.12 6.44
C LEU A 25 9.71 -7.46 7.93
N ARG A 26 10.33 -8.58 8.33
CA ARG A 26 10.40 -9.01 9.74
C ARG A 26 11.03 -7.95 10.63
N ARG A 27 12.17 -7.40 10.23
CA ARG A 27 12.89 -6.38 11.01
C ARG A 27 12.04 -5.13 11.21
N LEU A 28 11.40 -4.61 10.18
CA LEU A 28 10.61 -3.38 10.26
C LEU A 28 9.28 -3.60 10.98
N ALA A 29 8.67 -4.79 10.83
CA ALA A 29 7.51 -5.19 11.63
C ALA A 29 7.85 -5.25 13.13
N LYS A 30 9.02 -5.83 13.48
CA LYS A 30 9.52 -5.83 14.86
C LYS A 30 9.74 -4.43 15.40
N VAL A 31 10.31 -3.51 14.60
CA VAL A 31 10.42 -2.10 15.02
C VAL A 31 9.04 -1.52 15.33
N ALA A 32 8.06 -1.69 14.44
CA ALA A 32 6.71 -1.18 14.67
C ALA A 32 6.07 -1.75 15.95
N LYS A 33 6.23 -3.06 16.22
CA LYS A 33 5.66 -3.69 17.41
C LYS A 33 6.45 -3.38 18.68
N GLU A 34 7.74 -3.68 18.71
CA GLU A 34 8.55 -3.68 19.93
C GLU A 34 8.92 -2.26 20.37
N ARG A 35 9.23 -1.36 19.43
CA ARG A 35 9.58 0.03 19.75
C ARG A 35 8.34 0.88 19.97
N ASP A 36 7.34 0.72 19.10
CA ASP A 36 6.21 1.67 19.02
C ASP A 36 4.89 1.12 19.55
N ALA A 37 4.85 -0.15 19.97
CA ALA A 37 3.65 -0.86 20.43
C ALA A 37 2.50 -0.92 19.41
N SER A 38 2.83 -0.85 18.11
CA SER A 38 1.81 -0.87 17.05
C SER A 38 1.13 -2.22 16.92
N GLN A 39 -0.17 -2.16 16.65
CA GLN A 39 -1.04 -3.32 16.39
C GLN A 39 -1.24 -3.54 14.89
N LEU A 40 -1.00 -2.51 14.08
CA LEU A 40 -1.14 -2.47 12.63
C LEU A 40 0.13 -1.85 12.01
N ALA A 41 0.64 -2.44 10.94
CA ALA A 41 1.68 -1.83 10.10
C ALA A 41 1.32 -1.90 8.61
N VAL A 42 1.40 -0.75 7.93
CA VAL A 42 1.19 -0.64 6.48
C VAL A 42 2.54 -0.52 5.77
N PHE A 43 2.80 -1.43 4.85
CA PHE A 43 3.98 -1.46 3.99
C PHE A 43 3.67 -0.90 2.60
N PRO A 44 4.68 -0.39 1.86
CA PRO A 44 4.48 0.30 0.59
C PRO A 44 3.93 -0.59 -0.55
N GLU A 45 3.50 0.07 -1.63
CA GLU A 45 3.10 -0.54 -2.90
C GLU A 45 4.25 -1.38 -3.46
N ALA A 46 3.96 -2.57 -4.00
CA ALA A 46 4.95 -3.44 -4.65
C ALA A 46 6.24 -3.68 -3.83
N PHE A 47 6.13 -3.74 -2.50
CA PHE A 47 7.28 -3.99 -1.62
C PHE A 47 7.81 -5.43 -1.77
N ILE A 48 6.93 -6.42 -1.84
CA ILE A 48 7.31 -7.79 -2.22
C ILE A 48 7.25 -7.89 -3.74
N GLY A 49 8.32 -8.38 -4.37
CA GLY A 49 8.45 -8.49 -5.84
C GLY A 49 8.99 -7.23 -6.53
N GLY A 50 8.81 -6.04 -5.94
CA GLY A 50 9.49 -4.81 -6.36
C GLY A 50 8.74 -3.92 -7.33
N TYR A 51 9.00 -2.62 -7.23
CA TYR A 51 8.55 -1.62 -8.18
C TYR A 51 9.66 -1.34 -9.21
N PRO A 52 9.47 -1.66 -10.50
CA PRO A 52 10.50 -1.53 -11.53
C PRO A 52 10.66 -0.09 -12.03
N LYS A 53 11.12 0.80 -11.14
CA LYS A 53 11.31 2.22 -11.42
C LYS A 53 12.27 2.42 -12.59
N MET A 54 11.92 3.27 -13.55
CA MET A 54 12.67 3.54 -14.79
C MET A 54 12.73 2.41 -15.83
N SER A 55 12.35 1.17 -15.49
CA SER A 55 12.29 0.08 -16.48
C SER A 55 11.26 0.38 -17.56
N THR A 56 11.65 0.17 -18.81
CA THR A 56 10.76 0.27 -19.98
C THR A 56 10.36 -1.11 -20.52
N PHE A 57 10.98 -2.17 -20.00
CA PHE A 57 10.85 -3.55 -20.49
C PHE A 57 11.11 -3.67 -22.01
N GLY A 58 11.89 -2.73 -22.57
CA GLY A 58 12.21 -2.67 -23.99
C GLY A 58 10.99 -2.67 -24.91
N VAL A 59 9.87 -2.06 -24.47
CA VAL A 59 8.63 -1.95 -25.23
C VAL A 59 8.57 -0.61 -25.95
N VAL A 60 8.30 -0.66 -27.25
CA VAL A 60 7.93 0.50 -28.07
C VAL A 60 6.71 0.14 -28.93
N VAL A 61 6.13 1.12 -29.63
CA VAL A 61 5.00 0.84 -30.52
C VAL A 61 5.45 -0.09 -31.65
N GLY A 62 4.90 -1.32 -31.67
CA GLY A 62 5.14 -2.31 -32.71
C GLY A 62 6.31 -3.27 -32.45
N GLU A 63 7.14 -3.06 -31.43
CA GLU A 63 8.33 -3.88 -31.16
C GLU A 63 8.52 -4.19 -29.68
N ARG A 64 9.08 -5.37 -29.39
CA ARG A 64 9.55 -5.78 -28.07
C ARG A 64 10.93 -6.39 -28.21
N SER A 65 11.90 -5.87 -27.47
CA SER A 65 13.28 -6.39 -27.49
C SER A 65 13.41 -7.77 -26.83
N ALA A 66 14.46 -8.53 -27.18
CA ALA A 66 14.76 -9.79 -26.48
C ALA A 66 15.13 -9.55 -25.00
N ALA A 67 16.00 -8.56 -24.75
CA ALA A 67 16.41 -8.18 -23.39
C ALA A 67 15.21 -7.80 -22.50
N GLY A 68 14.20 -7.11 -23.04
CA GLY A 68 12.97 -6.79 -22.32
C GLY A 68 12.14 -8.02 -21.94
N ARG A 69 12.14 -9.07 -22.77
CA ARG A 69 11.50 -10.35 -22.41
C ARG A 69 12.24 -11.05 -21.28
N ASP A 70 13.57 -11.01 -21.29
CA ASP A 70 14.37 -11.59 -20.21
C ASP A 70 14.22 -10.79 -18.90
N GLU A 71 14.11 -9.46 -18.98
CA GLU A 71 13.79 -8.61 -17.81
C GLU A 71 12.41 -8.96 -17.24
N PHE A 72 11.39 -9.09 -18.08
CA PHE A 72 10.06 -9.49 -17.63
C PHE A 72 10.05 -10.90 -17.03
N LEU A 73 10.82 -11.85 -17.57
CA LEU A 73 10.98 -13.18 -16.99
C LEU A 73 11.55 -13.12 -15.57
N ARG A 74 12.62 -12.33 -15.35
CA ARG A 74 13.20 -12.14 -14.01
C ARG A 74 12.18 -11.50 -13.05
N TYR A 75 11.46 -10.48 -13.52
CA TYR A 75 10.44 -9.79 -12.72
C TYR A 75 9.26 -10.72 -12.35
N HIS A 76 8.82 -11.55 -13.30
CA HIS A 76 7.77 -12.55 -13.08
C HIS A 76 8.19 -13.65 -12.11
N GLN A 77 9.47 -14.05 -12.12
CA GLN A 77 10.02 -15.01 -11.17
C GLN A 77 10.14 -14.45 -9.75
N ALA A 78 10.31 -13.14 -9.59
CA ALA A 78 10.36 -12.46 -8.29
C ALA A 78 8.97 -12.21 -7.67
N ALA A 79 7.90 -12.34 -8.45
CA ALA A 79 6.51 -12.24 -7.98
C ALA A 79 6.05 -13.50 -7.25
N ILE A 80 5.03 -13.37 -6.39
CA ILE A 80 4.50 -14.46 -5.56
C ILE A 80 3.10 -14.88 -6.02
N GLU A 81 2.77 -16.16 -5.88
CA GLU A 81 1.39 -16.63 -6.01
C GLU A 81 0.63 -16.48 -4.68
N LEU A 82 -0.70 -16.48 -4.72
CA LEU A 82 -1.54 -16.47 -3.54
C LEU A 82 -2.53 -17.64 -3.64
N PRO A 83 -2.34 -18.75 -2.90
CA PRO A 83 -1.34 -19.01 -1.85
C PRO A 83 0.07 -19.37 -2.38
N SER A 84 1.10 -19.23 -1.52
CA SER A 84 2.51 -19.58 -1.83
C SER A 84 3.36 -19.81 -0.56
N PRO A 85 4.55 -20.41 -0.67
CA PRO A 85 5.53 -20.48 0.43
C PRO A 85 5.94 -19.10 0.95
N GLU A 86 6.05 -18.10 0.07
CA GLU A 86 6.38 -16.73 0.43
C GLU A 86 5.25 -16.08 1.26
N LEU A 87 3.99 -16.30 0.87
CA LEU A 87 2.84 -15.87 1.68
C LEU A 87 2.87 -16.51 3.07
N ALA A 88 3.15 -17.81 3.15
CA ALA A 88 3.25 -18.51 4.44
C ALA A 88 4.35 -17.93 5.34
N GLN A 89 5.45 -17.43 4.76
CA GLN A 89 6.48 -16.72 5.52
C GLN A 89 6.00 -15.35 6.01
N ILE A 90 5.24 -14.60 5.21
CA ILE A 90 4.62 -13.34 5.62
C ILE A 90 3.63 -13.57 6.79
N GLU A 91 2.80 -14.61 6.70
CA GLU A 91 1.88 -15.02 7.78
C GLU A 91 2.64 -15.42 9.05
N ALA A 92 3.74 -16.16 8.91
CA ALA A 92 4.60 -16.52 10.04
C ALA A 92 5.22 -15.28 10.70
N ILE A 93 5.67 -14.29 9.91
CA ILE A 93 6.18 -13.01 10.44
C ILE A 93 5.08 -12.25 11.18
N ALA A 94 3.87 -12.14 10.61
CA ALA A 94 2.75 -11.47 11.27
C ALA A 94 2.44 -12.13 12.62
N ARG A 95 2.42 -13.46 12.68
CA ARG A 95 2.19 -14.24 13.90
C ARG A 95 3.31 -14.13 14.92
N GLU A 96 4.57 -14.23 14.48
CA GLU A 96 5.75 -14.10 15.35
C GLU A 96 5.79 -12.74 16.04
N VAL A 97 5.51 -11.68 15.28
CA VAL A 97 5.56 -10.30 15.76
C VAL A 97 4.24 -9.88 16.43
N ASP A 98 3.17 -10.65 16.29
CA ASP A 98 1.82 -10.32 16.77
C ASP A 98 1.35 -8.95 16.26
N ILE A 99 1.40 -8.75 14.94
CA ILE A 99 1.01 -7.49 14.28
C ILE A 99 0.19 -7.76 13.03
N PHE A 100 -0.86 -6.96 12.82
CA PHE A 100 -1.62 -6.98 11.58
C PHE A 100 -0.86 -6.24 10.49
N LEU A 101 -0.72 -6.86 9.32
CA LEU A 101 0.04 -6.32 8.21
C LEU A 101 -0.87 -5.99 7.02
N VAL A 102 -0.64 -4.81 6.43
CA VAL A 102 -1.09 -4.49 5.07
C VAL A 102 0.15 -4.38 4.20
N VAL A 103 0.31 -5.25 3.21
CA VAL A 103 1.57 -5.36 2.43
C VAL A 103 1.29 -5.27 0.94
N GLY A 104 2.02 -4.39 0.25
CA GLY A 104 2.04 -4.37 -1.22
C GLY A 104 2.90 -5.51 -1.77
N VAL A 105 2.31 -6.33 -2.63
CA VAL A 105 2.96 -7.47 -3.29
C VAL A 105 2.74 -7.38 -4.81
N ILE A 106 3.67 -7.94 -5.56
CA ILE A 106 3.45 -8.32 -6.96
C ILE A 106 2.94 -9.75 -6.97
N GLU A 107 1.66 -9.89 -7.28
CA GLU A 107 0.96 -11.17 -7.36
C GLU A 107 1.08 -11.75 -8.76
N ARG A 108 1.48 -13.02 -8.85
CA ARG A 108 1.50 -13.81 -10.08
C ARG A 108 0.27 -14.71 -10.13
N ASP A 109 -0.37 -14.74 -11.29
CA ASP A 109 -1.47 -15.65 -11.61
C ASP A 109 -1.29 -16.12 -13.06
N GLY A 110 -0.71 -17.31 -13.20
CA GLY A 110 -0.19 -17.80 -14.48
C GLY A 110 0.89 -16.88 -15.07
N GLY A 111 0.67 -16.41 -16.30
CA GLY A 111 1.57 -15.48 -16.99
C GLY A 111 1.37 -14.00 -16.66
N THR A 112 0.33 -13.67 -15.88
CA THR A 112 -0.06 -12.28 -15.59
C THR A 112 0.42 -11.87 -14.20
N LEU A 113 0.93 -10.65 -14.09
CA LEU A 113 1.27 -10.03 -12.82
C LEU A 113 0.22 -9.00 -12.42
N TYR A 114 -0.04 -8.84 -11.13
CA TYR A 114 -0.95 -7.86 -10.57
C TYR A 114 -0.27 -7.10 -9.45
N CYS A 115 -0.51 -5.79 -9.38
CA CYS A 115 -0.13 -5.00 -8.21
C CYS A 115 -1.23 -5.17 -7.15
N THR A 116 -0.89 -5.80 -6.02
CA THR A 116 -1.87 -6.26 -5.03
C THR A 116 -1.50 -5.75 -3.63
N ALA A 117 -2.47 -5.30 -2.86
CA ALA A 117 -2.33 -5.12 -1.41
C ALA A 117 -2.95 -6.32 -0.71
N ILE A 118 -2.22 -6.99 0.18
CA ILE A 118 -2.72 -8.10 1.00
C ILE A 118 -2.90 -7.68 2.45
N PHE A 119 -3.89 -8.27 3.12
CA PHE A 119 -4.19 -8.10 4.53
C PHE A 119 -3.85 -9.41 5.25
N VAL A 120 -2.97 -9.33 6.24
CA VAL A 120 -2.47 -10.50 6.97
C VAL A 120 -2.69 -10.27 8.46
N ASP A 121 -3.55 -11.09 9.03
CA ASP A 121 -3.87 -11.13 10.44
C ASP A 121 -2.86 -12.02 11.19
N PRO A 122 -2.36 -11.62 12.37
CA PRO A 122 -1.41 -12.42 13.13
C PRO A 122 -1.99 -13.76 13.63
N ALA A 123 -3.31 -13.85 13.82
CA ALA A 123 -4.00 -15.06 14.25
C ALA A 123 -4.57 -15.85 13.06
N GLU A 124 -5.18 -15.18 12.09
CA GLU A 124 -5.91 -15.84 10.99
C GLU A 124 -5.08 -16.03 9.71
N GLY A 125 -3.92 -15.37 9.59
CA GLY A 125 -3.10 -15.39 8.38
C GLY A 125 -3.65 -14.46 7.30
N PHE A 126 -3.57 -14.86 6.03
CA PHE A 126 -4.09 -14.10 4.90
C PHE A 126 -5.62 -14.01 4.93
N VAL A 127 -6.17 -12.81 5.12
CA VAL A 127 -7.63 -12.60 5.28
C VAL A 127 -8.28 -11.92 4.08
N ALA A 128 -7.54 -11.11 3.32
CA ALA A 128 -8.08 -10.41 2.15
C ALA A 128 -6.97 -9.91 1.22
N LYS A 129 -7.36 -9.56 -0.02
CA LYS A 129 -6.52 -8.83 -0.96
C LYS A 129 -7.31 -7.79 -1.75
N HIS A 130 -6.58 -6.84 -2.31
CA HIS A 130 -7.06 -5.88 -3.29
C HIS A 130 -6.07 -5.78 -4.45
N ARG A 131 -6.50 -6.18 -5.66
CA ARG A 131 -5.74 -5.96 -6.91
C ARG A 131 -6.05 -4.55 -7.43
N LYS A 132 -5.02 -3.78 -7.79
CA LYS A 132 -5.13 -2.42 -8.37
C LYS A 132 -6.06 -2.45 -9.59
N LEU A 133 -7.17 -1.70 -9.56
CA LEU A 133 -8.19 -1.70 -10.62
C LEU A 133 -7.62 -1.24 -11.96
N MET A 134 -6.74 -0.24 -11.95
CA MET A 134 -6.17 0.33 -13.17
C MET A 134 -4.68 0.68 -12.97
N PRO A 135 -3.76 -0.11 -13.56
CA PRO A 135 -2.35 0.26 -13.65
C PRO A 135 -2.17 1.60 -14.39
N THR A 136 -1.22 2.41 -13.92
CA THR A 136 -0.99 3.77 -14.43
C THR A 136 0.02 3.77 -15.56
N ALA A 137 -0.33 4.41 -16.69
CA ALA A 137 0.58 4.61 -17.82
C ALA A 137 1.31 3.31 -18.25
N ALA A 138 2.64 3.28 -18.16
CA ALA A 138 3.47 2.14 -18.59
C ALA A 138 3.28 0.89 -17.72
N GLU A 139 2.74 1.01 -16.50
CA GLU A 139 2.40 -0.15 -15.65
C GLU A 139 1.42 -1.10 -16.37
N ARG A 140 0.60 -0.59 -17.30
CA ARG A 140 -0.33 -1.39 -18.12
C ARG A 140 0.35 -2.38 -19.05
N LEU A 141 1.66 -2.22 -19.27
CA LEU A 141 2.46 -3.15 -20.07
C LEU A 141 2.86 -4.39 -19.27
N ILE A 142 2.85 -4.30 -17.93
CA ILE A 142 3.40 -5.34 -17.04
C ILE A 142 2.39 -5.88 -16.03
N TRP A 143 1.35 -5.12 -15.69
CA TRP A 143 0.33 -5.52 -14.72
C TRP A 143 -1.07 -5.60 -15.33
N GLY A 144 -1.83 -6.59 -14.88
CA GLY A 144 -3.26 -6.74 -15.13
C GLY A 144 -4.11 -5.82 -14.27
N GLN A 145 -5.40 -5.72 -14.61
CA GLN A 145 -6.40 -4.96 -13.89
C GLN A 145 -7.08 -5.82 -12.81
N GLY A 146 -7.28 -5.25 -11.64
CA GLY A 146 -8.07 -5.85 -10.57
C GLY A 146 -9.57 -5.81 -10.85
N GLY A 147 -10.29 -6.76 -10.26
CA GLY A 147 -11.74 -6.86 -10.30
C GLY A 147 -12.41 -6.39 -9.01
N ALA A 148 -13.73 -6.21 -9.10
CA ALA A 148 -14.61 -5.81 -8.00
C ALA A 148 -14.64 -6.85 -6.85
N ASP A 149 -14.38 -8.11 -7.16
CA ASP A 149 -14.24 -9.24 -6.23
C ASP A 149 -13.09 -9.07 -5.23
N THR A 150 -12.15 -8.16 -5.51
CA THR A 150 -11.03 -7.83 -4.63
C THR A 150 -11.19 -6.48 -3.92
N LEU A 151 -12.38 -5.85 -3.95
CA LEU A 151 -12.64 -4.59 -3.24
C LEU A 151 -12.97 -4.83 -1.75
N ALA A 152 -12.04 -5.44 -1.03
CA ALA A 152 -12.24 -5.84 0.36
C ALA A 152 -12.29 -4.65 1.32
N VAL A 153 -13.19 -4.74 2.31
CA VAL A 153 -13.16 -3.94 3.54
C VAL A 153 -13.10 -4.93 4.70
N VAL A 154 -11.96 -4.97 5.37
CA VAL A 154 -11.67 -5.94 6.43
C VAL A 154 -12.19 -5.42 7.76
N GLU A 155 -13.08 -6.17 8.40
CA GLU A 155 -13.46 -5.91 9.79
C GLU A 155 -12.43 -6.57 10.71
N LYS A 156 -11.91 -5.81 11.68
CA LYS A 156 -10.93 -6.31 12.64
C LYS A 156 -11.20 -5.78 14.03
N GLU A 157 -11.03 -6.64 15.03
CA GLU A 157 -10.98 -6.27 16.44
C GLU A 157 -9.53 -6.31 16.93
N PHE A 158 -9.01 -5.16 17.36
CA PHE A 158 -7.69 -5.04 17.99
C PHE A 158 -7.82 -5.03 19.51
N SER A 159 -6.74 -5.35 20.22
CA SER A 159 -6.70 -5.24 21.68
C SER A 159 -6.87 -3.76 22.12
N PRO A 160 -7.57 -3.47 23.23
CA PRO A 160 -8.27 -4.37 24.15
C PRO A 160 -9.78 -4.51 23.83
N SER A 161 -10.15 -4.80 22.57
CA SER A 161 -11.52 -4.82 22.01
C SER A 161 -11.97 -3.55 21.29
N VAL A 162 -11.10 -3.02 20.42
CA VAL A 162 -11.41 -1.92 19.49
C VAL A 162 -11.73 -2.49 18.11
N LYS A 163 -13.00 -2.41 17.71
CA LYS A 163 -13.47 -2.83 16.38
C LYS A 163 -13.26 -1.71 15.36
N THR A 164 -12.74 -2.06 14.19
CA THR A 164 -12.51 -1.13 13.10
C THR A 164 -12.71 -1.77 11.73
N LYS A 165 -12.79 -0.94 10.69
CA LYS A 165 -12.85 -1.36 9.29
C LYS A 165 -11.68 -0.78 8.51
N LEU A 166 -10.92 -1.65 7.85
CA LEU A 166 -9.76 -1.28 7.05
C LEU A 166 -10.04 -1.45 5.56
N SER A 167 -9.57 -0.53 4.75
CA SER A 167 -9.46 -0.71 3.29
C SER A 167 -8.06 -0.36 2.81
N ALA A 168 -7.75 -0.72 1.57
CA ALA A 168 -6.52 -0.34 0.89
C ALA A 168 -6.83 0.24 -0.49
N THR A 169 -6.11 1.27 -0.91
CA THR A 169 -6.25 1.85 -2.25
C THR A 169 -4.88 2.26 -2.77
N ILE A 170 -4.50 1.73 -3.94
CA ILE A 170 -3.10 1.73 -4.36
C ILE A 170 -2.82 2.94 -5.25
N CYS A 171 -1.89 3.80 -4.83
CA CYS A 171 -1.35 4.87 -5.66
C CYS A 171 -2.46 5.72 -6.30
N TRP A 172 -2.52 5.86 -7.63
CA TRP A 172 -3.45 6.77 -8.28
C TRP A 172 -4.92 6.32 -8.30
N GLU A 173 -5.24 5.14 -7.76
CA GLU A 173 -6.63 4.78 -7.45
C GLU A 173 -7.26 5.75 -6.43
N ASN A 174 -6.43 6.41 -5.62
CA ASN A 174 -6.83 7.47 -4.70
C ASN A 174 -7.44 8.69 -5.43
N TYR A 175 -7.19 8.86 -6.73
CA TYR A 175 -7.86 9.88 -7.54
C TYR A 175 -9.19 9.42 -8.14
N MET A 176 -9.58 8.15 -7.97
CA MET A 176 -10.86 7.62 -8.47
C MET A 176 -11.98 7.94 -7.47
N PRO A 177 -12.86 8.92 -7.73
CA PRO A 177 -13.89 9.31 -6.76
C PRO A 177 -14.88 8.18 -6.47
N LEU A 178 -15.28 7.39 -7.48
CA LEU A 178 -16.23 6.30 -7.29
C LEU A 178 -15.68 5.19 -6.37
N LEU A 179 -14.39 4.90 -6.45
CA LEU A 179 -13.74 3.91 -5.59
C LEU A 179 -13.66 4.41 -4.14
N ARG A 180 -13.27 5.67 -3.94
CA ARG A 180 -13.28 6.30 -2.61
C ARG A 180 -14.68 6.27 -2.00
N THR A 181 -15.69 6.72 -2.75
CA THR A 181 -17.09 6.68 -2.29
C THR A 181 -17.56 5.26 -1.96
N PHE A 182 -17.16 4.25 -2.74
CA PHE A 182 -17.44 2.85 -2.41
C PHE A 182 -16.87 2.47 -1.04
N TYR A 183 -15.58 2.73 -0.79
CA TYR A 183 -14.97 2.40 0.50
C TYR A 183 -15.58 3.15 1.68
N TYR A 184 -15.94 4.42 1.49
CA TYR A 184 -16.67 5.18 2.50
C TYR A 184 -18.05 4.56 2.78
N SER A 185 -18.77 4.14 1.74
CA SER A 185 -20.09 3.53 1.85
C SER A 185 -20.09 2.18 2.59
N LYS A 186 -18.97 1.46 2.52
CA LYS A 186 -18.71 0.22 3.27
C LYS A 186 -18.20 0.47 4.69
N GLY A 187 -18.03 1.74 5.08
CA GLY A 187 -17.72 2.17 6.43
C GLY A 187 -16.23 2.14 6.78
N THR A 188 -15.33 2.33 5.81
CA THR A 188 -13.88 2.39 6.07
C THR A 188 -13.55 3.42 7.15
N GLN A 189 -12.76 3.01 8.15
CA GLN A 189 -12.31 3.85 9.26
C GLN A 189 -10.80 4.09 9.24
N ILE A 190 -10.04 3.07 8.84
CA ILE A 190 -8.59 3.16 8.58
C ILE A 190 -8.37 2.91 7.08
N TYR A 191 -7.89 3.92 6.40
CA TYR A 191 -7.69 3.94 4.96
C TYR A 191 -6.19 3.80 4.65
N CYS A 192 -5.78 2.62 4.17
CA CYS A 192 -4.39 2.34 3.84
C CYS A 192 -4.08 2.75 2.40
N ALA A 193 -3.06 3.58 2.19
CA ALA A 193 -2.70 4.14 0.89
C ALA A 193 -1.24 3.83 0.52
N PRO A 194 -0.90 2.57 0.19
CA PRO A 194 0.42 2.21 -0.33
C PRO A 194 0.67 2.89 -1.68
N THR A 195 1.87 3.43 -1.87
CA THR A 195 2.22 4.20 -3.08
C THR A 195 3.72 4.17 -3.39
N VAL A 196 4.07 4.61 -4.60
CA VAL A 196 5.43 5.02 -5.01
C VAL A 196 5.50 6.48 -5.47
N ASP A 197 4.41 7.23 -5.28
CA ASP A 197 4.31 8.64 -5.64
C ASP A 197 4.94 9.55 -4.58
N ALA A 198 6.23 9.79 -4.70
CA ALA A 198 7.01 10.61 -3.77
C ALA A 198 6.92 12.12 -4.01
N ARG A 199 5.95 12.60 -4.81
CA ARG A 199 5.83 14.04 -5.11
C ARG A 199 5.21 14.77 -3.90
N PRO A 200 5.64 16.01 -3.58
CA PRO A 200 5.06 16.78 -2.47
C PRO A 200 3.53 16.93 -2.55
N VAL A 201 2.98 17.00 -3.77
CA VAL A 201 1.53 17.11 -4.00
C VAL A 201 0.73 15.89 -3.54
N TRP A 202 1.37 14.73 -3.33
CA TRP A 202 0.71 13.53 -2.80
C TRP A 202 0.11 13.78 -1.41
N GLN A 203 0.78 14.59 -0.58
CA GLN A 203 0.32 14.94 0.75
C GLN A 203 -1.05 15.63 0.70
N ASN A 204 -1.26 16.54 -0.26
CA ASN A 204 -2.53 17.23 -0.45
C ASN A 204 -3.68 16.25 -0.73
N THR A 205 -3.41 15.22 -1.53
CA THR A 205 -4.39 14.17 -1.85
C THR A 205 -4.74 13.36 -0.60
N MET A 206 -3.74 12.95 0.19
CA MET A 206 -3.98 12.20 1.43
C MET A 206 -4.75 13.02 2.48
N THR A 207 -4.40 14.31 2.65
CA THR A 207 -5.15 15.21 3.53
C THR A 207 -6.59 15.39 3.07
N HIS A 208 -6.81 15.57 1.76
CA HIS A 208 -8.16 15.69 1.20
C HIS A 208 -8.99 14.42 1.45
N ILE A 209 -8.42 13.24 1.23
CA ILE A 209 -9.12 11.96 1.46
C ILE A 209 -9.48 11.78 2.93
N ALA A 210 -8.58 12.12 3.86
CA ALA A 210 -8.87 12.05 5.29
C ALA A 210 -10.05 12.97 5.68
N LEU A 211 -10.07 14.19 5.14
CA LEU A 211 -11.14 15.16 5.33
C LEU A 211 -12.48 14.74 4.69
N GLU A 212 -12.43 14.22 3.46
CA GLU A 212 -13.61 13.81 2.70
C GLU A 212 -14.26 12.56 3.29
N GLY A 213 -13.47 11.53 3.60
CA GLY A 213 -13.96 10.26 4.12
C GLY A 213 -14.23 10.25 5.62
N ARG A 214 -13.65 11.20 6.36
CA ARG A 214 -13.57 11.19 7.83
C ARG A 214 -12.98 9.88 8.35
N CYS A 215 -11.84 9.49 7.80
CA CYS A 215 -11.10 8.29 8.18
C CYS A 215 -9.64 8.63 8.47
N PHE A 216 -8.97 7.78 9.24
CA PHE A 216 -7.51 7.88 9.39
C PHE A 216 -6.86 7.41 8.09
N VAL A 217 -5.98 8.22 7.51
CA VAL A 217 -5.24 7.86 6.29
C VAL A 217 -3.81 7.48 6.66
N LEU A 218 -3.42 6.26 6.30
CA LEU A 218 -2.10 5.68 6.53
C LEU A 218 -1.43 5.46 5.17
N SER A 219 -0.60 6.40 4.72
CA SER A 219 0.09 6.30 3.43
C SER A 219 1.53 5.82 3.62
N ALA A 220 1.86 4.72 2.94
CA ALA A 220 3.19 4.11 2.95
C ALA A 220 3.82 4.26 1.56
N CYS A 221 4.83 5.11 1.46
CA CYS A 221 5.57 5.38 0.24
C CYS A 221 6.93 4.69 0.28
N GLN A 222 7.38 4.12 -0.84
CA GLN A 222 8.73 3.57 -0.92
C GLN A 222 9.80 4.67 -0.78
N TYR A 223 10.88 4.37 -0.07
CA TYR A 223 12.15 5.08 -0.20
C TYR A 223 13.16 4.10 -0.80
N ALA A 224 13.76 4.48 -1.94
CA ALA A 224 14.66 3.62 -2.68
C ALA A 224 15.80 4.44 -3.28
N GLN A 225 17.00 3.88 -3.25
CA GLN A 225 18.19 4.39 -3.93
C GLN A 225 18.66 3.37 -4.98
N GLU A 226 19.56 3.76 -5.88
CA GLU A 226 20.06 2.85 -6.93
C GLU A 226 20.71 1.57 -6.37
N LYS A 227 21.31 1.61 -5.16
CA LYS A 227 21.89 0.43 -4.50
C LYS A 227 20.86 -0.62 -4.08
N ASP A 228 19.59 -0.23 -3.97
CA ASP A 228 18.50 -1.13 -3.58
C ASP A 228 17.94 -1.93 -4.77
N TYR A 229 18.47 -1.72 -5.97
CA TYR A 229 18.10 -2.43 -7.19
C TYR A 229 19.25 -3.32 -7.70
N PRO A 230 18.96 -4.35 -8.52
CA PRO A 230 20.00 -5.10 -9.21
C PRO A 230 20.97 -4.20 -10.00
N ALA A 231 22.23 -4.62 -10.11
CA ALA A 231 23.27 -3.85 -10.78
C ALA A 231 23.01 -3.63 -12.29
N ASP A 232 22.11 -4.38 -12.92
CA ASP A 232 21.67 -4.21 -14.30
C ASP A 232 20.34 -3.43 -14.42
N HIS A 233 19.73 -3.04 -13.31
CA HIS A 233 18.45 -2.33 -13.29
C HIS A 233 18.54 -0.95 -13.96
N ALA A 234 17.46 -0.55 -14.62
CA ALA A 234 17.38 0.73 -15.32
C ALA A 234 17.44 1.91 -14.35
N VAL A 235 18.22 2.94 -14.68
CA VAL A 235 18.34 4.19 -13.91
C VAL A 235 18.17 5.39 -14.83
N ARG A 236 18.04 6.59 -14.24
CA ARG A 236 17.82 7.83 -15.01
C ARG A 236 18.97 8.09 -15.99
N ASP A 237 20.20 7.97 -15.52
CA ASP A 237 21.43 8.19 -16.29
C ASP A 237 22.43 7.09 -15.94
N ALA A 238 22.57 6.13 -16.86
CA ALA A 238 23.47 5.00 -16.68
C ALA A 238 24.95 5.41 -16.62
N SER A 239 25.33 6.58 -17.16
CA SER A 239 26.70 7.08 -17.14
C SER A 239 27.08 7.73 -15.80
N ALA A 240 26.09 8.10 -14.99
CA ALA A 240 26.26 8.77 -13.70
C ALA A 240 25.77 7.90 -12.52
N ARG A 241 25.84 6.57 -12.66
CA ARG A 241 25.35 5.62 -11.67
C ARG A 241 26.07 5.79 -10.33
N ASN A 242 25.31 5.87 -9.26
CA ASN A 242 25.81 5.97 -7.89
C ASN A 242 24.77 5.34 -6.96
N GLY A 243 25.20 4.41 -6.11
CA GLY A 243 24.32 3.69 -5.19
C GLY A 243 23.47 4.60 -4.29
N GLU A 244 23.92 5.84 -4.02
CA GLU A 244 23.19 6.80 -3.19
C GLU A 244 22.16 7.65 -3.96
N ASN A 245 22.13 7.58 -5.30
CA ASN A 245 21.15 8.31 -6.10
C ASN A 245 19.73 7.84 -5.75
N VAL A 246 18.84 8.80 -5.45
CA VAL A 246 17.46 8.52 -5.06
C VAL A 246 16.61 8.12 -6.28
N MET A 247 15.96 6.97 -6.19
CA MET A 247 15.01 6.45 -7.19
C MET A 247 13.56 6.78 -6.81
N ILE A 248 13.22 6.66 -5.53
CA ILE A 248 11.93 7.02 -4.95
C ILE A 248 12.20 7.69 -3.60
N ALA A 249 11.65 8.89 -3.39
CA ALA A 249 12.05 9.78 -2.29
C ALA A 249 11.20 9.64 -1.00
N GLY A 250 10.33 8.64 -0.90
CA GLY A 250 9.47 8.48 0.27
C GLY A 250 8.34 9.50 0.36
N GLY A 251 8.02 9.93 1.59
CA GLY A 251 6.88 10.80 1.89
C GLY A 251 5.74 10.09 2.61
N SER A 252 6.02 9.01 3.36
CA SER A 252 5.01 8.30 4.14
C SER A 252 4.42 9.19 5.23
N VAL A 253 3.12 9.07 5.52
CA VAL A 253 2.38 9.97 6.42
C VAL A 253 1.19 9.27 7.08
N ILE A 254 0.84 9.70 8.30
CA ILE A 254 -0.41 9.34 9.00
C ILE A 254 -1.22 10.62 9.25
N ILE A 255 -2.49 10.63 8.84
CA ILE A 255 -3.37 11.81 8.90
C ILE A 255 -4.68 11.46 9.63
N SER A 256 -5.13 12.36 10.51
CA SER A 256 -6.39 12.24 11.24
C SER A 256 -7.62 12.51 10.36
N PRO A 257 -8.84 12.09 10.76
CA PRO A 257 -10.10 12.43 10.07
C PRO A 257 -10.38 13.94 9.93
N LEU A 258 -9.70 14.77 10.73
CA LEU A 258 -9.79 16.23 10.69
C LEU A 258 -8.68 16.88 9.85
N GLY A 259 -7.82 16.07 9.22
CA GLY A 259 -6.76 16.53 8.32
C GLY A 259 -5.43 16.84 9.02
N ASP A 260 -5.33 16.61 10.33
CA ASP A 260 -4.09 16.82 11.08
C ASP A 260 -3.07 15.73 10.74
N VAL A 261 -1.84 16.14 10.45
CA VAL A 261 -0.73 15.20 10.27
C VAL A 261 -0.28 14.70 11.64
N LEU A 262 -0.54 13.44 11.94
CA LEU A 262 -0.19 12.80 13.20
C LEU A 262 1.26 12.31 13.22
N ALA A 263 1.78 11.90 12.06
CA ALA A 263 3.18 11.52 11.88
C ALA A 263 3.62 11.72 10.41
N GLY A 264 4.84 12.21 10.20
CA GLY A 264 5.42 12.44 8.87
C GLY A 264 5.25 13.88 8.35
N PRO A 265 5.46 14.12 7.04
CA PRO A 265 5.93 13.14 6.05
C PRO A 265 7.37 12.69 6.34
N LEU A 266 7.64 11.38 6.23
CA LEU A 266 9.01 10.86 6.36
C LEU A 266 9.79 11.07 5.06
N LEU A 267 10.87 11.85 5.12
CA LEU A 267 11.75 12.15 4.00
C LEU A 267 13.17 11.64 4.28
N ASP A 268 13.98 11.55 3.21
CA ASP A 268 15.42 11.33 3.28
C ASP A 268 15.87 10.01 3.97
N GLY A 269 15.07 8.94 3.88
CA GLY A 269 15.50 7.63 4.36
C GLY A 269 14.39 6.61 4.55
N GLU A 270 14.79 5.40 4.95
CA GLU A 270 13.87 4.36 5.43
C GLU A 270 13.49 4.59 6.89
N GLY A 271 12.29 4.14 7.28
CA GLY A 271 11.87 4.24 8.67
C GLY A 271 10.45 3.76 8.93
N VAL A 272 10.07 3.84 10.21
CA VAL A 272 8.73 3.50 10.71
C VAL A 272 8.19 4.73 11.42
N LEU A 273 7.05 5.24 10.94
CA LEU A 273 6.26 6.27 11.60
C LEU A 273 5.10 5.61 12.35
N SER A 274 4.74 6.15 13.51
CA SER A 274 3.65 5.60 14.33
C SER A 274 2.80 6.71 14.94
N ALA A 275 1.50 6.45 15.07
CA ALA A 275 0.57 7.35 15.72
C ALA A 275 -0.53 6.58 16.46
N ASP A 276 -1.13 7.25 17.44
CA ASP A 276 -2.35 6.80 18.10
C ASP A 276 -3.55 7.25 17.26
N LEU A 277 -4.43 6.32 16.95
CA LEU A 277 -5.66 6.57 16.19
C LEU A 277 -6.85 6.48 17.15
N ASP A 278 -7.33 7.61 17.66
CA ASP A 278 -8.59 7.65 18.43
C ASP A 278 -9.77 7.51 17.46
N LEU A 279 -10.35 6.30 17.36
CA LEU A 279 -11.43 6.04 16.42
C LEU A 279 -12.71 6.86 16.71
N ASP A 280 -12.84 7.44 17.90
CA ASP A 280 -13.96 8.35 18.19
C ASP A 280 -13.87 9.65 17.36
N ASP A 281 -12.68 10.05 16.90
CA ASP A 281 -12.49 11.24 16.04
C ASP A 281 -13.19 11.10 14.68
N ILE A 282 -13.45 9.86 14.25
CA ILE A 282 -14.25 9.61 13.04
C ILE A 282 -15.68 10.08 13.25
N VAL A 283 -16.30 9.73 14.38
CA VAL A 283 -17.67 10.15 14.69
C VAL A 283 -17.71 11.66 14.92
N ARG A 284 -16.71 12.22 15.62
CA ARG A 284 -16.57 13.68 15.81
C ARG A 284 -16.46 14.40 14.47
N GLY A 285 -15.66 13.92 13.52
CA GLY A 285 -15.54 14.50 12.19
C GLY A 285 -16.80 14.33 11.32
N LYS A 286 -17.54 13.22 11.49
CA LYS A 286 -18.80 12.97 10.77
C LYS A 286 -19.98 13.83 11.24
N PHE A 287 -19.90 14.39 12.45
CA PHE A 287 -20.85 15.43 12.87
C PHE A 287 -20.82 16.62 11.89
N ASP A 288 -19.62 17.06 11.51
CA ASP A 288 -19.47 18.16 10.53
C ASP A 288 -19.83 17.71 9.11
N HIS A 289 -19.36 16.52 8.70
CA HIS A 289 -19.50 16.02 7.34
C HIS A 289 -19.48 14.48 7.25
N ASP A 290 -20.60 13.86 6.87
CA ASP A 290 -20.68 12.43 6.52
C ASP A 290 -21.10 12.25 5.06
N VAL A 291 -20.11 12.05 4.18
CA VAL A 291 -20.25 12.05 2.71
C VAL A 291 -21.19 10.96 2.18
N VAL A 292 -21.31 9.84 2.89
CA VAL A 292 -22.22 8.72 2.54
C VAL A 292 -23.46 8.63 3.43
N GLY A 293 -23.54 9.50 4.44
CA GLY A 293 -24.66 9.66 5.36
C GLY A 293 -25.50 10.89 5.02
N HIS A 294 -25.51 11.86 5.93
CA HIS A 294 -26.42 13.02 5.86
C HIS A 294 -26.10 14.02 4.73
N TYR A 295 -24.88 14.01 4.16
CA TYR A 295 -24.55 14.80 2.96
C TYR A 295 -24.85 14.08 1.63
N ALA A 296 -25.17 12.78 1.65
CA ALA A 296 -25.14 11.94 0.45
C ALA A 296 -26.24 12.22 -0.59
N ARG A 297 -27.36 12.86 -0.20
CA ARG A 297 -28.52 13.14 -1.07
C ARG A 297 -28.94 11.92 -1.92
N LYS A 298 -29.23 10.80 -1.26
CA LYS A 298 -29.64 9.53 -1.89
C LYS A 298 -30.96 9.61 -2.69
N ASP A 299 -31.69 10.71 -2.54
CA ASP A 299 -32.84 11.07 -3.37
C ASP A 299 -32.44 11.57 -4.77
N ILE A 300 -31.17 11.99 -4.96
CA ILE A 300 -30.62 12.51 -6.22
C ILE A 300 -29.52 11.59 -6.77
N PHE A 301 -28.61 11.12 -5.91
CA PHE A 301 -27.42 10.38 -6.33
C PHE A 301 -27.46 8.93 -5.85
N GLU A 302 -27.14 8.01 -6.75
CA GLU A 302 -26.99 6.59 -6.47
C GLU A 302 -25.61 6.10 -6.93
N LEU A 303 -24.96 5.28 -6.10
CA LEU A 303 -23.76 4.53 -6.47
C LEU A 303 -24.12 3.05 -6.60
N ASN A 304 -23.95 2.50 -7.80
CA ASN A 304 -24.09 1.07 -8.07
C ASN A 304 -22.74 0.49 -8.50
N VAL A 305 -22.24 -0.50 -7.77
CA VAL A 305 -20.97 -1.18 -8.06
C VAL A 305 -21.27 -2.59 -8.54
N LYS A 306 -20.85 -2.90 -9.77
CA LYS A 306 -21.07 -4.20 -10.39
C LYS A 306 -20.01 -5.18 -9.91
N GLY A 307 -20.43 -6.27 -9.28
CA GLY A 307 -19.54 -7.36 -8.85
C GLY A 307 -18.87 -7.19 -7.48
N ALA A 308 -19.34 -6.25 -6.65
CA ALA A 308 -18.87 -5.99 -5.28
C ALA A 308 -20.01 -6.09 -4.23
#